data_AF-A0A942PKA2-F1
#
_entry.id   AF-A0A942PKA2-F1
#
_cell.length_a   1.000
_cell.length_b   1.000
_cell.length_c   1.000
_cell.angle_alpha   90.00
_cell.angle_beta   90.00
_cell.angle_gamma   90.00
#
_symmetry.space_group_name_H-M   'P 1'
#
loop_
_entity.id
_entity.type
_entity.pdbx_description
1 polymer ?
#
loop_
_entity_poly.entity_id
_entity_poly.type
_entity_poly.pdbx_seq_one_letter_code
_entity_poly.pdbx_strand_id
1 'polypeptide(L)'
;VGTSTEKLDVIMKEYYVALWGNGIDAYNMYRRTGKPANFQFTKISGPGTFIRTFLYPSVYTNLNLNATPKPGTGVETPVFWDNNPASLFR
;
A
#
# COMPACT_ATOMS: atom_id res chain seq x y z
N VAL A 1 -7.98 -28.23 -7.70
CA VAL A 1 -7.44 -27.05 -8.42
C VAL A 1 -7.82 -25.82 -7.62
N GLY A 2 -6.85 -24.99 -7.19
CA GLY A 2 -7.13 -23.82 -6.34
C GLY A 2 -7.98 -22.74 -7.04
N THR A 3 -8.70 -21.96 -6.25
CA THR A 3 -9.43 -20.77 -6.69
C THR A 3 -8.48 -19.73 -7.31
N SER A 4 -9.01 -18.82 -8.12
CA SER A 4 -8.20 -17.75 -8.72
C SER A 4 -7.46 -16.91 -7.68
N THR A 5 -8.07 -16.68 -6.51
CA THR A 5 -7.46 -15.95 -5.40
C THR A 5 -6.28 -16.69 -4.77
N GLU A 6 -6.39 -18.01 -4.58
CA GLU A 6 -5.30 -18.83 -4.05
C GLU A 6 -4.14 -18.90 -5.05
N LYS A 7 -4.44 -19.03 -6.35
CA LYS A 7 -3.41 -18.98 -7.39
C LYS A 7 -2.69 -17.63 -7.40
N LEU A 8 -3.44 -16.53 -7.27
CA LEU A 8 -2.87 -15.19 -7.18
C LEU A 8 -1.98 -15.03 -5.94
N ASP A 9 -2.38 -15.57 -4.79
CA ASP A 9 -1.61 -15.52 -3.55
C ASP A 9 -0.24 -16.18 -3.71
N VAL A 10 -0.19 -17.37 -4.31
CA VAL A 10 1.07 -18.07 -4.62
C VAL A 10 1.95 -17.24 -5.56
N ILE A 11 1.39 -16.73 -6.65
CA ILE A 11 2.16 -15.91 -7.62
C ILE A 11 2.73 -14.66 -6.94
N MET A 12 1.92 -13.95 -6.15
CA MET A 12 2.33 -12.70 -5.50
C MET A 12 3.36 -12.95 -4.39
N LYS A 13 3.30 -14.10 -3.71
CA LYS A 13 4.33 -14.52 -2.76
C LYS A 13 5.68 -14.74 -3.44
N GLU A 14 5.73 -15.53 -4.51
CA GLU A 14 6.98 -15.80 -5.22
C GLU A 14 7.52 -14.52 -5.89
N TYR A 15 6.63 -13.67 -6.41
CA TYR A 15 7.01 -12.36 -6.94
C TYR A 15 7.63 -11.46 -5.86
N TYR A 16 7.05 -11.42 -4.65
CA TYR A 16 7.62 -10.65 -3.53
C TYR A 16 9.03 -11.14 -3.16
N VAL A 17 9.26 -12.46 -3.12
CA VAL A 17 10.57 -13.03 -2.82
C VAL A 17 11.58 -12.70 -3.93
N ALA A 18 11.17 -12.77 -5.19
CA ALA A 18 12.01 -12.45 -6.35
C ALA A 18 12.38 -10.96 -6.43
N LEU A 19 11.55 -10.07 -5.87
CA LEU A 19 11.77 -8.63 -5.81
C LEU A 19 12.78 -8.18 -4.73
N TRP A 20 13.64 -9.07 -4.24
CA TRP A 20 14.67 -8.68 -3.28
C TRP A 20 15.50 -7.49 -3.80
N GLY A 21 15.52 -6.40 -3.03
CA GLY A 21 16.14 -5.13 -3.40
C GLY A 21 15.22 -4.12 -4.11
N ASN A 22 14.02 -4.52 -4.55
CA ASN A 22 13.02 -3.64 -5.16
C ASN A 22 11.74 -3.57 -4.31
N GLY A 23 11.77 -2.71 -3.28
CA GLY A 23 10.65 -2.52 -2.37
C GLY A 23 9.44 -1.78 -2.96
N ILE A 24 9.63 -0.98 -4.01
CA ILE A 24 8.54 -0.17 -4.57
C ILE A 24 7.53 -1.04 -5.33
N ASP A 25 8.00 -2.04 -6.07
CA ASP A 25 7.11 -2.96 -6.77
C ASP A 25 6.39 -3.90 -5.80
N ALA A 26 7.08 -4.33 -4.74
CA ALA A 26 6.46 -5.10 -3.66
C ALA A 26 5.32 -4.31 -2.99
N TYR A 27 5.58 -3.04 -2.68
CA TYR A 27 4.59 -2.14 -2.09
C TYR A 27 3.41 -1.86 -3.03
N ASN A 28 3.67 -1.57 -4.31
CA ASN A 28 2.62 -1.33 -5.31
C ASN A 28 1.78 -2.58 -5.57
N MET A 29 2.42 -3.74 -5.67
CA MET A 29 1.77 -5.04 -5.84
C MET A 29 0.84 -5.35 -4.66
N TYR A 30 1.29 -5.11 -3.43
CA TYR A 30 0.47 -5.30 -2.24
C TYR A 30 -0.73 -4.34 -2.22
N ARG A 31 -0.54 -3.06 -2.54
CA ARG A 31 -1.65 -2.09 -2.67
C ARG A 31 -2.69 -2.50 -3.71
N ARG A 32 -2.23 -3.07 -4.83
CA ARG A 32 -3.11 -3.48 -5.92
C ARG A 32 -3.87 -4.78 -5.63
N THR A 33 -3.31 -5.70 -4.86
CA THR A 33 -3.84 -7.08 -4.73
C THR A 33 -4.17 -7.53 -3.32
N GLY A 34 -3.59 -6.91 -2.28
CA GLY A 34 -3.66 -7.37 -0.89
C GLY A 34 -2.99 -8.74 -0.65
N LYS A 35 -2.14 -9.18 -1.58
CA LYS A 35 -1.41 -10.47 -1.54
C LYS A 35 0.10 -10.22 -1.46
N PRO A 36 0.91 -11.13 -0.92
CA PRO A 36 0.51 -12.34 -0.19
C PRO A 36 -0.32 -12.03 1.06
N ALA A 37 -1.29 -12.88 1.35
CA ALA A 37 -2.24 -12.69 2.45
C ALA A 37 -1.60 -12.85 3.84
N ASN A 38 -0.41 -13.43 3.92
CA ASN A 38 0.31 -13.76 5.15
C ASN A 38 1.52 -12.85 5.39
N PHE A 39 1.47 -11.58 4.98
CA PHE A 39 2.49 -10.62 5.37
C PHE A 39 2.57 -10.47 6.89
N GLN A 40 3.77 -10.18 7.38
CA GLN A 40 3.97 -9.92 8.80
C GLN A 40 3.22 -8.65 9.20
N PHE A 41 2.30 -8.78 10.16
CA PHE A 41 1.62 -7.62 10.74
C PHE A 41 2.56 -6.76 11.59
N THR A 42 2.19 -5.49 11.73
CA THR A 42 2.85 -4.57 12.65
C THR A 42 2.72 -5.08 14.08
N LYS A 43 3.84 -5.16 14.82
CA LYS A 43 3.88 -5.73 16.18
C LYS A 43 3.48 -4.76 17.29
N ILE A 44 3.04 -3.54 16.96
CA ILE A 44 2.63 -2.53 17.94
C ILE A 44 1.12 -2.61 18.21
N SER A 45 0.70 -2.27 19.43
CA SER A 45 -0.71 -2.11 19.76
C SER A 45 -1.32 -0.95 18.97
N GLY A 46 -2.37 -1.22 18.19
CA GLY A 46 -3.09 -0.20 17.40
C GLY A 46 -2.23 0.44 16.30
N PRO A 47 -1.81 -0.31 15.25
CA PRO A 47 -0.86 0.17 14.24
C PRO A 47 -1.38 1.27 13.29
N GLY A 48 -2.64 1.69 13.43
CA GLY A 48 -3.28 2.64 12.54
C GLY A 48 -3.68 2.03 11.19
N THR A 49 -3.92 2.89 10.20
CA THR A 49 -4.29 2.49 8.84
C THR A 49 -3.05 2.15 8.01
N PHE A 50 -3.21 1.27 7.03
CA PHE A 50 -2.14 0.99 6.08
C PHE A 50 -1.81 2.25 5.26
N ILE A 51 -0.51 2.55 5.13
CA ILE A 51 -0.01 3.69 4.34
C ILE A 51 -0.24 3.38 2.86
N ARG A 52 -1.21 4.05 2.23
CA ARG A 52 -1.54 3.93 0.81
C ARG A 52 -0.81 4.94 -0.05
N THR A 53 -0.41 6.09 0.50
CA THR A 53 0.46 7.06 -0.16
C THR A 53 1.36 7.81 0.82
N PHE A 54 2.36 8.53 0.30
CA PHE A 54 3.19 9.44 1.08
C PHE A 54 2.68 10.88 1.05
N LEU A 55 3.02 11.64 2.09
CA LEU A 55 2.71 13.06 2.18
C LEU A 55 3.43 13.85 1.08
N TYR A 56 2.83 14.98 0.69
CA TYR A 56 3.55 15.95 -0.14
C TYR A 56 4.71 16.56 0.68
N PRO A 57 5.86 16.85 0.05
CA PRO A 57 6.97 17.50 0.74
C PRO A 57 6.53 18.83 1.37
N SER A 58 7.02 19.11 2.58
CA SER A 58 6.68 20.34 3.31
C SER A 58 7.05 21.60 2.52
N VAL A 59 8.16 21.56 1.76
CA VAL A 59 8.56 22.67 0.88
C VAL A 59 7.51 22.97 -0.19
N TYR A 60 6.85 21.94 -0.75
CA TYR A 60 5.78 22.13 -1.74
C TYR A 60 4.54 22.74 -1.10
N THR A 61 4.14 22.26 0.08
CA THR A 61 2.95 22.79 0.76
C THR A 61 3.16 24.18 1.34
N ASN A 62 4.38 24.53 1.75
CA ASN A 62 4.67 25.81 2.39
C ASN A 62 4.98 26.94 1.40
N LEU A 63 5.61 26.61 0.27
CA LEU A 63 6.06 27.61 -0.72
C LEU A 63 5.08 27.82 -1.88
N ASN A 64 3.99 27.05 -1.93
CA ASN A 64 2.94 27.20 -2.95
C ASN A 64 1.59 27.45 -2.28
N LEU A 65 1.13 28.71 -2.31
CA LEU A 65 -0.16 29.11 -1.75
C LEU A 65 -1.37 28.41 -2.38
N ASN A 66 -1.22 27.86 -3.59
CA ASN A 66 -2.27 27.13 -4.29
C ASN A 66 -2.20 25.61 -4.05
N ALA A 67 -1.22 25.12 -3.28
CA ALA A 67 -1.10 23.70 -2.99
C ALA A 67 -2.17 23.25 -1.99
N THR A 68 -2.96 22.26 -2.37
CA THR A 68 -3.88 21.59 -1.45
C THR A 68 -3.22 20.35 -0.84
N PRO A 69 -3.04 20.27 0.49
CA PRO A 69 -2.58 19.07 1.16
C PRO A 69 -3.54 17.90 0.96
N LYS A 70 -3.04 16.68 1.16
CA LYS A 70 -3.91 15.49 1.13
C LYS A 70 -4.91 15.53 2.30
N PRO A 71 -6.14 15.01 2.11
CA PRO A 71 -7.14 14.98 3.19
C PRO A 71 -6.73 13.99 4.30
N GLY A 72 -7.33 14.17 5.49
CA GLY A 72 -7.10 13.28 6.63
C GLY A 72 -5.66 13.32 7.15
N THR A 73 -5.11 12.15 7.51
CA THR A 73 -3.68 12.00 7.80
C THR A 73 -2.82 11.93 6.53
N GLY A 74 -3.45 12.02 5.36
CA GLY A 74 -2.83 12.07 4.04
C GLY A 74 -2.31 10.73 3.52
N VAL A 75 -1.89 9.83 4.42
CA VAL A 75 -1.26 8.55 4.05
C VAL A 75 -2.26 7.46 3.68
N GLU A 76 -3.49 7.54 4.17
CA GLU A 76 -4.60 6.64 3.89
C GLU A 76 -5.31 6.96 2.57
N THR A 77 -4.95 8.07 1.92
CA THR A 77 -5.56 8.51 0.66
C THR A 77 -5.06 7.61 -0.49
N PRO A 78 -5.95 6.92 -1.25
CA PRO A 78 -5.56 6.12 -2.41
C PRO A 78 -5.06 6.99 -3.58
N VAL A 79 -4.19 6.41 -4.42
CA VAL A 79 -3.87 6.95 -5.75
C VAL A 79 -4.89 6.50 -6.79
N PHE A 80 -4.86 7.12 -7.98
CA PHE A 80 -5.83 6.87 -9.06
C PHE A 80 -6.01 5.39 -9.46
N TRP A 81 -4.98 4.55 -9.32
CA TRP A 81 -5.04 3.12 -9.64
C TRP A 81 -5.40 2.24 -8.44
N ASP A 82 -5.35 2.77 -7.22
CA ASP A 82 -5.61 2.04 -5.99
C ASP A 82 -7.09 2.14 -5.62
N ASN A 83 -7.91 1.37 -6.34
CA ASN A 83 -9.38 1.37 -6.19
C ASN A 83 -9.88 0.40 -5.10
N ASN A 84 -8.98 -0.11 -4.26
CA ASN A 84 -9.31 -1.13 -3.28
C ASN A 84 -9.94 -0.54 -2.01
N PRO A 85 -10.82 -1.29 -1.32
CA PRO A 85 -11.33 -0.87 -0.02
C PRO A 85 -10.21 -0.90 1.04
N ALA A 86 -10.33 -0.05 2.08
CA ALA A 86 -9.35 -0.03 3.17
C ALA A 86 -9.24 -1.38 3.90
N SER A 87 -10.33 -2.16 3.92
CA SER A 87 -10.39 -3.52 4.49
C SER A 87 -9.59 -4.58 3.72
N LEU A 88 -9.05 -4.23 2.54
CA LEU A 88 -8.13 -5.10 1.82
C LEU A 88 -6.84 -5.34 2.62
N PHE A 89 -6.37 -4.31 3.31
CA PHE A 89 -5.16 -4.36 4.11
C PHE A 89 -5.51 -4.86 5.51
N ARG A 90 -4.72 -5.81 6.02
CA ARG A 90 -4.93 -6.45 7.31
C ARG A 90 -3.80 -6.10 8.27
#